data_AF-A0A5C7LGE7-F1
#
_entry.id   AF-A0A5C7LGE7-F1
#
_cell.length_a   1.000
_cell.length_b   1.000
_cell.length_c   1.000
_cell.angle_alpha   90.00
_cell.angle_beta   90.00
_cell.angle_gamma   90.00
#
_symmetry.space_group_name_H-M   'P 1'
#
loop_
_entity.id
_entity.type
_entity.pdbx_description
1 polymer ?
#
loop_
_entity_poly.entity_id
_entity_poly.type
_entity_poly.pdbx_seq_one_letter_code
_entity_poly.pdbx_strand_id
1 'polypeptide(L)'
;MSARFANVSEVPLALAVFLASDFYDHNDDPFTISATTLLKPLRQIILPTRIPAGEGLVNLADMMNSRMGTAIHDAIEKAWMQNYKGAMEAIGYPQKVIDKVKINPTKEELTDDCYPIYLEQRLKRQLGKWTVTGKFDFIGEGRVQDFKSTSTYTYTKQTNGEKYTQQGSIYRWLDPELITQDQMDIHYIFTDWKPAQAKTDPSYPPKRFHKQSFDLMSLMETESFIRRKIALIEQYWDAPEADIPECDDSELWRSEPVFKYYKNPDKTARSTKNFTTKPEAYAFMAEQGNVGIVKEVSGQVTACKYCPAFITCAQKDRLVAAGDLVL
;
A
#
# COMPACT_ATOMS: atom_id res chain seq x y z
N MET A 1 2.31 14.83 -27.34
CA MET A 1 2.30 14.16 -26.02
C MET A 1 1.18 14.76 -25.21
N SER A 2 0.24 13.95 -24.73
CA SER A 2 -0.82 14.42 -23.83
C SER A 2 -0.24 14.72 -22.45
N ALA A 3 -0.77 15.75 -21.78
CA ALA A 3 -0.42 16.05 -20.40
C ALA A 3 -0.77 14.83 -19.51
N ARG A 4 0.08 14.54 -18.52
CA ARG A 4 -0.13 13.43 -17.55
C ARG A 4 -0.48 13.91 -16.14
N PHE A 5 -0.24 15.19 -15.85
CA PHE A 5 -0.40 15.77 -14.52
C PHE A 5 -1.18 17.08 -14.56
N ALA A 6 -1.95 17.34 -13.51
CA ALA A 6 -2.65 18.60 -13.24
C ALA A 6 -1.87 19.45 -12.21
N ASN A 7 -2.23 20.74 -12.12
CA ASN A 7 -1.69 21.71 -11.15
C ASN A 7 -0.15 21.81 -11.15
N VAL A 8 0.47 21.58 -12.30
CA VAL A 8 1.94 21.59 -12.45
C VAL A 8 2.54 22.94 -12.06
N SER A 9 1.84 24.05 -12.31
CA SER A 9 2.29 25.41 -11.98
C SER A 9 2.39 25.70 -10.48
N GLU A 10 1.76 24.89 -9.63
CA GLU A 10 1.85 25.03 -8.16
C GLU A 10 3.15 24.44 -7.59
N VAL A 11 3.88 23.66 -8.40
CA VAL A 11 5.10 22.97 -7.98
C VAL A 11 6.31 23.65 -8.62
N PRO A 12 7.33 24.08 -7.84
CA PRO A 12 8.57 24.62 -8.39
C PRO A 12 9.24 23.64 -9.35
N LEU A 13 9.74 24.11 -10.50
CA LEU A 13 10.26 23.26 -11.59
C LEU A 13 11.27 22.20 -11.11
N ALA A 14 12.19 22.56 -10.21
CA ALA A 14 13.19 21.64 -9.67
C ALA A 14 12.56 20.42 -8.97
N LEU A 15 11.42 20.63 -8.30
CA LEU A 15 10.65 19.56 -7.66
C LEU A 15 9.70 18.88 -8.66
N ALA A 16 9.13 19.64 -9.59
CA ALA A 16 8.19 19.13 -10.58
C ALA A 16 8.80 18.01 -11.44
N VAL A 17 10.07 18.14 -11.83
CA VAL A 17 10.79 17.09 -12.58
C VAL A 17 10.89 15.78 -11.76
N PHE A 18 11.24 15.87 -10.48
CA PHE A 18 11.28 14.71 -9.59
C PHE A 18 9.89 14.07 -9.44
N LEU A 19 8.86 14.89 -9.20
CA LEU A 19 7.49 14.40 -9.01
C LEU A 19 6.91 13.75 -10.27
N ALA A 20 7.27 14.25 -11.44
CA ALA A 20 6.81 13.73 -12.73
C ALA A 20 7.60 12.51 -13.22
N SER A 21 8.76 12.20 -12.62
CA SER A 21 9.63 11.10 -13.05
C SER A 21 9.08 9.75 -12.63
N ASP A 22 8.65 8.95 -13.59
CA ASP A 22 8.13 7.60 -13.38
C ASP A 22 9.06 6.56 -14.00
N PHE A 23 9.75 5.79 -13.14
CA PHE A 23 10.74 4.78 -13.56
C PHE A 23 10.22 3.34 -13.43
N TYR A 24 8.92 3.16 -13.18
CA TYR A 24 8.32 1.83 -13.13
C TYR A 24 8.32 1.17 -14.52
N ASP A 25 8.61 -0.14 -14.57
CA ASP A 25 8.45 -0.90 -15.81
C ASP A 25 6.96 -1.14 -16.06
N HIS A 26 6.42 -0.38 -17.01
CA HIS A 26 5.07 -0.59 -17.55
C HIS A 26 5.12 -1.71 -18.58
N ASN A 27 4.10 -2.58 -18.58
CA ASN A 27 3.91 -3.59 -19.61
C ASN A 27 2.57 -3.31 -20.30
N ASP A 28 2.62 -3.11 -21.61
CA ASP A 28 1.44 -2.79 -22.43
C ASP A 28 0.66 -4.05 -22.85
N ASP A 29 1.14 -5.26 -22.51
CA ASP A 29 0.40 -6.50 -22.72
C ASP A 29 -0.88 -6.51 -21.87
N PRO A 30 -2.08 -6.52 -22.50
CA PRO A 30 -3.36 -6.48 -21.78
C PRO A 30 -3.61 -7.73 -20.93
N PHE A 31 -2.89 -8.83 -21.18
CA PHE A 31 -2.98 -10.05 -20.38
C PHE A 31 -1.86 -10.16 -19.35
N THR A 32 -1.09 -9.10 -19.11
CA THR A 32 -0.16 -9.04 -17.97
C THR A 32 -0.80 -8.35 -16.78
N ILE A 33 -0.74 -8.98 -15.60
CA ILE A 33 -1.23 -8.41 -14.34
C ILE A 33 -0.19 -8.54 -13.22
N SER A 34 0.08 -7.44 -12.52
CA SER A 34 1.05 -7.44 -11.43
C SER A 34 0.45 -7.95 -10.11
N ALA A 35 1.31 -8.47 -9.22
CA ALA A 35 0.96 -8.85 -7.87
C ALA A 35 0.25 -7.71 -7.14
N THR A 36 0.79 -6.48 -7.22
CA THR A 36 0.18 -5.28 -6.62
C THR A 36 -1.16 -4.90 -7.24
N THR A 37 -1.37 -5.17 -8.53
CA THR A 37 -2.65 -4.90 -9.21
C THR A 37 -3.71 -5.92 -8.79
N LEU A 38 -3.34 -7.19 -8.59
CA LEU A 38 -4.26 -8.23 -8.09
C LEU A 38 -4.85 -7.90 -6.71
N LEU A 39 -4.15 -7.10 -5.90
CA LEU A 39 -4.62 -6.68 -4.56
C LEU A 39 -5.58 -5.49 -4.58
N LYS A 40 -5.77 -4.85 -5.75
CA LYS A 40 -6.65 -3.67 -5.87
C LYS A 40 -8.12 -4.09 -5.94
N PRO A 41 -9.05 -3.22 -5.53
CA PRO A 41 -10.48 -3.40 -5.78
C PRO A 41 -10.80 -3.55 -7.27
N LEU A 42 -11.83 -4.31 -7.62
CA LEU A 42 -12.18 -4.57 -9.03
C LEU A 42 -12.41 -3.28 -9.82
N ARG A 43 -13.13 -2.32 -9.23
CA ARG A 43 -13.36 -1.00 -9.83
C ARG A 43 -12.05 -0.25 -10.11
N GLN A 44 -11.06 -0.35 -9.22
CA GLN A 44 -9.76 0.29 -9.38
C GLN A 44 -8.90 -0.37 -10.47
N ILE A 45 -9.18 -1.64 -10.82
CA ILE A 45 -8.50 -2.34 -11.91
C ILE A 45 -9.16 -2.01 -13.25
N ILE A 46 -10.50 -2.08 -13.30
CA ILE A 46 -11.26 -2.07 -14.57
C ILE A 46 -11.52 -0.64 -15.05
N LEU A 47 -12.08 0.23 -14.20
CA LEU A 47 -12.56 1.55 -14.62
C LEU A 47 -11.49 2.50 -15.17
N PRO A 48 -10.22 2.50 -14.70
CA PRO A 48 -9.21 3.39 -15.27
C PRO A 48 -8.94 3.13 -16.75
N THR A 49 -9.12 1.88 -17.22
CA THR A 49 -8.93 1.53 -18.63
C THR A 49 -9.98 2.17 -19.55
N ARG A 50 -11.09 2.64 -18.98
CA ARG A 50 -12.20 3.29 -19.69
C ARG A 50 -12.03 4.81 -19.78
N ILE A 51 -11.02 5.37 -19.12
CA ILE A 51 -10.77 6.81 -19.10
C ILE A 51 -10.01 7.21 -20.37
N PRO A 52 -10.52 8.16 -21.18
CA PRO A 52 -9.81 8.67 -22.34
C PRO A 52 -8.45 9.28 -21.97
N ALA A 53 -7.45 9.10 -22.84
CA ALA A 53 -6.11 9.63 -22.60
C ALA A 53 -6.13 11.17 -22.46
N GLY A 54 -5.57 11.67 -21.36
CA GLY A 54 -5.56 13.11 -21.03
C GLY A 54 -6.70 13.56 -20.11
N GLU A 55 -7.68 12.68 -19.87
CA GLU A 55 -8.65 12.84 -18.77
C GLU A 55 -8.12 12.17 -17.50
N GLY A 56 -8.58 12.61 -16.32
CA GLY A 56 -8.16 12.01 -15.04
C GLY A 56 -6.71 12.33 -14.64
N LEU A 57 -6.21 13.50 -15.02
CA LEU A 57 -4.85 13.95 -14.67
C LEU A 57 -4.64 13.94 -13.15
N VAL A 58 -3.56 13.29 -12.72
CA VAL A 58 -3.16 13.25 -11.30
C VAL A 58 -2.55 14.60 -10.93
N ASN A 59 -2.91 15.14 -9.76
CA ASN A 59 -2.26 16.35 -9.26
C ASN A 59 -0.78 16.05 -8.98
N LEU A 60 0.11 16.85 -9.56
CA LEU A 60 1.55 16.62 -9.43
C LEU A 60 2.03 16.63 -7.97
N ALA A 61 1.44 17.49 -7.13
CA ALA A 61 1.81 17.59 -5.73
C ALA A 61 1.53 16.30 -4.94
N ASP A 62 0.49 15.55 -5.33
CA ASP A 62 0.07 14.32 -4.66
C ASP A 62 1.04 13.15 -4.91
N MET A 63 1.94 13.29 -5.89
CA MET A 63 2.97 12.29 -6.20
C MET A 63 4.09 12.23 -5.16
N MET A 64 4.17 13.20 -4.23
CA MET A 64 5.26 13.31 -3.26
C MET A 64 5.52 12.01 -2.50
N ASN A 65 4.49 11.42 -1.91
CA ASN A 65 4.66 10.20 -1.10
C ASN A 65 5.14 9.01 -1.94
N SER A 66 4.61 8.86 -3.16
CA SER A 66 5.03 7.79 -4.08
C SER A 66 6.49 7.93 -4.50
N ARG A 67 6.93 9.16 -4.79
CA ARG A 67 8.29 9.46 -5.26
C ARG A 67 9.30 9.38 -4.14
N MET A 68 8.93 9.83 -2.93
CA MET A 68 9.73 9.61 -1.73
C MET A 68 9.93 8.12 -1.43
N GLY A 69 8.88 7.31 -1.59
CA GLY A 69 8.99 5.85 -1.50
C GLY A 69 9.99 5.32 -2.52
N THR A 70 9.77 5.61 -3.80
CA THR A 70 10.67 5.17 -4.90
C THR A 70 12.13 5.53 -4.64
N ALA A 71 12.41 6.79 -4.25
CA ALA A 71 13.77 7.23 -3.95
C ALA A 71 14.43 6.46 -2.78
N ILE A 72 13.65 6.00 -1.80
CA ILE A 72 14.17 5.15 -0.71
C ILE A 72 14.52 3.76 -1.22
N HIS A 73 13.68 3.13 -2.06
CA HIS A 73 14.00 1.84 -2.68
C HIS A 73 15.26 1.94 -3.55
N ASP A 74 15.34 2.94 -4.43
CA ASP A 74 16.52 3.18 -5.29
C ASP A 74 17.80 3.35 -4.46
N ALA A 75 17.71 4.04 -3.31
CA ALA A 75 18.85 4.25 -2.42
C ALA A 75 19.28 2.96 -1.70
N ILE A 76 18.32 2.11 -1.30
CA ILE A 76 18.58 0.81 -0.69
C ILE A 76 19.22 -0.13 -1.72
N GLU A 77 18.64 -0.21 -2.92
CA GLU A 77 19.20 -0.99 -4.04
C GLU A 77 20.63 -0.54 -4.32
N LYS A 78 20.86 0.77 -4.47
CA LYS A 78 22.20 1.32 -4.69
C LYS A 78 23.19 0.96 -3.59
N ALA A 79 22.77 1.01 -2.31
CA ALA A 79 23.62 0.64 -1.19
C ALA A 79 24.07 -0.82 -1.28
N TRP A 80 23.15 -1.73 -1.61
CA TRP A 80 23.48 -3.15 -1.77
C TRP A 80 24.25 -3.46 -3.04
N MET A 81 23.91 -2.84 -4.17
CA MET A 81 24.56 -3.10 -5.45
C MET A 81 25.98 -2.52 -5.52
N GLN A 82 26.22 -1.36 -4.88
CA GLN A 82 27.47 -0.61 -5.09
C GLN A 82 28.36 -0.53 -3.85
N ASN A 83 27.82 -0.69 -2.64
CA ASN A 83 28.56 -0.41 -1.41
C ASN A 83 28.37 -1.45 -0.30
N TYR A 84 27.76 -2.61 -0.57
CA TYR A 84 27.45 -3.57 0.49
C TYR A 84 28.69 -4.03 1.26
N LYS A 85 29.82 -4.25 0.57
CA LYS A 85 31.07 -4.68 1.21
C LYS A 85 31.57 -3.65 2.23
N GLY A 86 31.77 -2.40 1.80
CA GLY A 86 32.21 -1.32 2.68
C GLY A 86 31.22 -1.01 3.80
N ALA A 87 29.91 -1.09 3.51
CA ALA A 87 28.88 -0.92 4.52
C ALA A 87 28.89 -2.05 5.58
N MET A 88 29.06 -3.30 5.15
CA MET A 88 29.13 -4.45 6.05
C MET A 88 30.41 -4.44 6.90
N GLU A 89 31.56 -4.05 6.33
CA GLU A 89 32.80 -3.84 7.08
C GLU A 89 32.62 -2.76 8.15
N ALA A 90 32.01 -1.63 7.79
CA ALA A 90 31.77 -0.51 8.70
C ALA A 90 30.87 -0.86 9.89
N ILE A 91 29.95 -1.82 9.73
CA ILE A 91 29.10 -2.33 10.82
C ILE A 91 29.67 -3.58 11.50
N GLY A 92 30.90 -3.98 11.17
CA GLY A 92 31.67 -4.98 11.91
C GLY A 92 31.51 -6.43 11.43
N TYR A 93 30.99 -6.68 10.23
CA TYR A 93 30.97 -8.05 9.70
C TYR A 93 32.38 -8.53 9.34
N PRO A 94 32.75 -9.80 9.66
CA PRO A 94 34.02 -10.36 9.25
C PRO A 94 34.15 -10.49 7.73
N GLN A 95 35.36 -10.27 7.18
CA GLN A 95 35.62 -10.38 5.74
C GLN A 95 35.14 -11.72 5.14
N LYS A 96 35.36 -12.83 5.86
CA LYS A 96 34.92 -14.17 5.45
C LYS A 96 33.40 -14.30 5.23
N VAL A 97 32.59 -13.44 5.86
CA VAL A 97 31.13 -13.40 5.66
C VAL A 97 30.81 -12.53 4.45
N ILE A 98 31.45 -11.36 4.35
CA ILE A 98 31.26 -10.41 3.25
C ILE A 98 31.60 -11.04 1.90
N ASP A 99 32.69 -11.80 1.83
CA ASP A 99 33.14 -12.46 0.60
C ASP A 99 32.17 -13.54 0.11
N LYS A 100 31.37 -14.10 1.02
CA LYS A 100 30.34 -15.11 0.71
C LYS A 100 29.05 -14.49 0.20
N VAL A 101 28.80 -13.20 0.46
CA VAL A 101 27.60 -12.51 -0.05
C VAL A 101 27.72 -12.30 -1.56
N LYS A 102 26.71 -12.77 -2.29
CA LYS A 102 26.57 -12.60 -3.74
C LYS A 102 25.28 -11.86 -4.03
N ILE A 103 25.38 -10.73 -4.72
CA ILE A 103 24.23 -9.91 -5.09
C ILE A 103 23.78 -10.30 -6.50
N ASN A 104 22.51 -10.65 -6.67
CA ASN A 104 21.91 -11.11 -7.93
C ASN A 104 22.76 -12.18 -8.66
N PRO A 105 23.21 -13.25 -7.97
CA PRO A 105 24.07 -14.25 -8.59
C PRO A 105 23.35 -14.98 -9.74
N THR A 106 24.12 -15.33 -10.75
CA THR A 106 23.74 -16.33 -11.76
C THR A 106 23.72 -17.73 -11.16
N LYS A 107 23.12 -18.70 -11.85
CA LYS A 107 23.06 -20.10 -11.36
C LYS A 107 24.44 -20.71 -11.18
N GLU A 108 25.40 -20.30 -12.00
CA GLU A 108 26.79 -20.76 -11.97
C GLU A 108 27.59 -20.16 -10.80
N GLU A 109 27.15 -19.00 -10.28
CA GLU A 109 27.76 -18.34 -9.12
C GLU A 109 27.19 -18.83 -7.79
N LEU A 110 26.09 -19.58 -7.82
CA LEU A 110 25.51 -20.20 -6.63
C LEU A 110 26.36 -21.38 -6.17
N THR A 111 26.81 -21.31 -4.92
CA THR A 111 27.51 -22.39 -4.23
C THR A 111 26.87 -22.62 -2.87
N ASP A 112 27.05 -23.82 -2.31
CA ASP A 112 26.51 -24.17 -0.98
C ASP A 112 27.02 -23.26 0.16
N ASP A 113 28.15 -22.58 -0.05
CA ASP A 113 28.80 -21.73 0.95
C ASP A 113 28.58 -20.23 0.71
N CYS A 114 27.73 -19.84 -0.26
CA CYS A 114 27.42 -18.44 -0.53
C CYS A 114 26.13 -17.98 0.17
N TYR A 115 26.03 -16.67 0.38
CA TYR A 115 24.82 -15.99 0.86
C TYR A 115 24.21 -15.20 -0.32
N PRO A 116 23.30 -15.81 -1.10
CA PRO A 116 22.68 -15.12 -2.22
C PRO A 116 21.68 -14.09 -1.72
N ILE A 117 21.79 -12.89 -2.25
CA ILE A 117 20.87 -11.79 -2.05
C ILE A 117 20.34 -11.37 -3.43
N TYR A 118 19.02 -11.31 -3.58
CA TYR A 118 18.39 -10.87 -4.81
C TYR A 118 17.68 -9.55 -4.59
N LEU A 119 17.79 -8.63 -5.55
CA LEU A 119 17.23 -7.28 -5.46
C LEU A 119 16.51 -6.93 -6.75
N GLU A 120 15.32 -6.33 -6.61
CA GLU A 120 14.61 -5.65 -7.70
C GLU A 120 14.44 -6.51 -8.96
N GLN A 121 14.31 -7.84 -8.81
CA GLN A 121 14.09 -8.74 -9.93
C GLN A 121 12.60 -8.92 -10.21
N ARG A 122 12.25 -8.99 -11.49
CA ARG A 122 10.89 -9.20 -11.94
C ARG A 122 10.62 -10.67 -12.22
N LEU A 123 9.77 -11.26 -11.38
CA LEU A 123 9.24 -12.60 -11.57
C LEU A 123 8.02 -12.58 -12.50
N LYS A 124 7.83 -13.68 -13.24
CA LYS A 124 6.71 -13.89 -14.15
C LYS A 124 6.28 -15.35 -14.14
N ARG A 125 4.97 -15.61 -14.16
CA ARG A 125 4.40 -16.95 -14.29
C ARG A 125 3.14 -16.91 -15.15
N GLN A 126 3.05 -17.83 -16.11
CA GLN A 126 1.87 -17.96 -16.98
C GLN A 126 0.73 -18.67 -16.24
N LEU A 127 -0.49 -18.16 -16.39
CA LEU A 127 -1.72 -18.73 -15.84
C LEU A 127 -2.87 -18.61 -16.85
N GLY A 128 -3.09 -19.66 -17.64
CA GLY A 128 -4.01 -19.59 -18.78
C GLY A 128 -3.50 -18.58 -19.80
N LYS A 129 -4.34 -17.61 -20.20
CA LYS A 129 -3.90 -16.50 -21.06
C LYS A 129 -3.17 -15.38 -20.33
N TRP A 130 -3.26 -15.31 -18.99
CA TRP A 130 -2.67 -14.23 -18.20
C TRP A 130 -1.21 -14.51 -17.84
N THR A 131 -0.38 -13.48 -17.90
CA THR A 131 0.95 -13.45 -17.28
C THR A 131 0.84 -12.73 -15.95
N VAL A 132 1.03 -13.44 -14.84
CA VAL A 132 1.14 -12.81 -13.52
C VAL A 132 2.60 -12.40 -13.31
N THR A 133 2.83 -11.16 -12.85
CA THR A 133 4.18 -10.62 -12.64
C THR A 133 4.33 -9.98 -11.27
N GLY A 134 5.53 -9.96 -10.72
CA GLY A 134 5.84 -9.27 -9.46
C GLY A 134 7.29 -8.82 -9.47
N LYS A 135 7.58 -7.64 -8.91
CA LYS A 135 8.94 -7.16 -8.66
C LYS A 135 9.08 -7.04 -7.15
N PHE A 136 9.93 -7.86 -6.56
CA PHE A 136 10.20 -7.82 -5.12
C PHE A 136 11.36 -6.85 -4.84
N ASP A 137 11.41 -6.30 -3.64
CA ASP A 137 12.51 -5.40 -3.26
C ASP A 137 13.78 -6.21 -2.95
N PHE A 138 13.64 -7.24 -2.09
CA PHE A 138 14.77 -7.98 -1.55
C PHE A 138 14.41 -9.44 -1.26
N ILE A 139 15.32 -10.36 -1.55
CA ILE A 139 15.28 -11.73 -1.04
C ILE A 139 16.64 -12.05 -0.43
N GLY A 140 16.62 -12.54 0.81
CA GLY A 140 17.79 -13.07 1.50
C GLY A 140 17.39 -14.27 2.34
N GLU A 141 18.25 -15.29 2.39
CA GLU A 141 17.98 -16.54 3.13
C GLU A 141 16.65 -17.21 2.70
N GLY A 142 16.30 -17.10 1.42
CA GLY A 142 15.05 -17.64 0.85
C GLY A 142 13.78 -16.92 1.32
N ARG A 143 13.91 -15.80 2.04
CA ARG A 143 12.81 -14.97 2.53
C ARG A 143 12.67 -13.72 1.69
N VAL A 144 11.47 -13.46 1.20
CA VAL A 144 11.15 -12.17 0.60
C VAL A 144 11.01 -11.10 1.69
N GLN A 145 11.65 -9.96 1.45
CA GLN A 145 11.68 -8.82 2.35
C GLN A 145 11.29 -7.58 1.57
N ASP A 146 10.44 -6.75 2.16
CA ASP A 146 9.90 -5.57 1.49
C ASP A 146 10.06 -4.35 2.41
N PHE A 147 10.51 -3.23 1.84
CA PHE A 147 10.80 -2.01 2.56
C PHE A 147 9.62 -1.04 2.43
N LYS A 148 9.09 -0.58 3.56
CA LYS A 148 7.93 0.32 3.57
C LYS A 148 8.24 1.63 4.27
N SER A 149 8.42 2.69 3.48
CA SER A 149 8.38 4.06 4.00
C SER A 149 6.93 4.45 4.30
N THR A 150 6.56 4.56 5.57
CA THR A 150 5.16 4.72 5.98
C THR A 150 5.00 5.53 7.26
N SER A 151 3.77 5.90 7.60
CA SER A 151 3.43 6.48 8.90
C SER A 151 3.38 5.42 10.00
N THR A 152 3.65 5.85 11.23
CA THR A 152 3.46 5.06 12.44
C THR A 152 2.01 4.63 12.61
N TYR A 153 1.05 5.45 12.18
CA TYR A 153 -0.39 5.10 12.17
C TYR A 153 -0.68 3.83 11.35
N THR A 154 -0.16 3.74 10.13
CA THR A 154 -0.36 2.58 9.24
C THR A 154 0.13 1.29 9.89
N TYR A 155 1.27 1.36 10.57
CA TYR A 155 1.81 0.24 11.33
C TYR A 155 0.95 -0.11 12.55
N THR A 156 0.64 0.85 13.42
CA THR A 156 -0.13 0.57 14.64
C THR A 156 -1.53 0.03 14.34
N LYS A 157 -2.15 0.47 13.23
CA LYS A 157 -3.46 -0.02 12.78
C LYS A 157 -3.41 -1.27 11.91
N GLN A 158 -2.21 -1.73 11.51
CA GLN A 158 -2.02 -2.91 10.66
C GLN A 158 -2.89 -2.90 9.39
N THR A 159 -3.15 -1.71 8.82
CA THR A 159 -4.13 -1.54 7.73
C THR A 159 -3.76 -2.25 6.43
N ASN A 160 -2.50 -2.67 6.31
CA ASN A 160 -1.98 -3.38 5.13
C ASN A 160 -1.51 -4.81 5.44
N GLY A 161 -1.70 -5.32 6.67
CA GLY A 161 -1.16 -6.63 7.07
C GLY A 161 -1.58 -7.77 6.14
N GLU A 162 -2.88 -7.85 5.83
CA GLU A 162 -3.41 -8.85 4.89
C GLU A 162 -2.81 -8.67 3.47
N LYS A 163 -2.69 -7.43 3.00
CA LYS A 163 -2.10 -7.13 1.69
C LYS A 163 -0.63 -7.54 1.62
N TYR A 164 0.12 -7.38 2.70
CA TYR A 164 1.50 -7.85 2.78
C TYR A 164 1.56 -9.37 2.66
N THR A 165 0.77 -10.10 3.46
CA THR A 165 0.65 -11.57 3.32
C THR A 165 0.31 -11.97 1.89
N GLN A 166 -0.71 -11.37 1.27
CA GLN A 166 -1.10 -11.69 -0.11
C GLN A 166 0.01 -11.36 -1.12
N GLN A 167 0.66 -10.20 -0.98
CA GLN A 167 1.76 -9.79 -1.86
C GLN A 167 2.93 -10.76 -1.80
N GLY A 168 3.43 -11.07 -0.59
CA GLY A 168 4.53 -12.02 -0.40
C GLY A 168 4.16 -13.43 -0.87
N SER A 169 2.90 -13.83 -0.67
CA SER A 169 2.40 -15.13 -1.12
C SER A 169 2.42 -15.23 -2.64
N ILE A 170 1.98 -14.17 -3.34
CA ILE A 170 2.06 -14.11 -4.81
C ILE A 170 3.52 -14.18 -5.27
N TYR A 171 4.44 -13.45 -4.64
CA TYR A 171 5.87 -13.54 -4.99
C TYR A 171 6.40 -14.97 -4.83
N ARG A 172 6.10 -15.63 -3.71
CA ARG A 172 6.46 -17.03 -3.49
C ARG A 172 5.82 -17.98 -4.51
N TRP A 173 4.57 -17.74 -4.88
CA TRP A 173 3.90 -18.53 -5.92
C TRP A 173 4.50 -18.30 -7.31
N LEU A 174 5.02 -17.10 -7.60
CA LEU A 174 5.72 -16.82 -8.87
C LEU A 174 7.01 -17.62 -8.97
N ASP A 175 7.78 -17.73 -7.88
CA ASP A 175 9.03 -18.51 -7.83
C ASP A 175 9.26 -19.16 -6.45
N PRO A 176 8.75 -20.39 -6.23
CA PRO A 176 8.90 -21.10 -4.95
C PRO A 176 10.29 -21.70 -4.74
N GLU A 177 11.13 -21.76 -5.79
CA GLU A 177 12.53 -22.21 -5.67
C GLU A 177 13.40 -21.07 -5.14
N LEU A 178 13.11 -19.83 -5.57
CA LEU A 178 13.78 -18.63 -5.08
C LEU A 178 13.31 -18.22 -3.68
N ILE A 179 12.00 -18.29 -3.41
CA ILE A 179 11.39 -17.92 -2.13
C ILE A 179 10.96 -19.20 -1.41
N THR A 180 11.89 -19.76 -0.64
CA THR A 180 11.69 -21.05 0.04
C THR A 180 10.94 -20.91 1.37
N GLN A 181 11.05 -19.76 2.02
CA GLN A 181 10.43 -19.49 3.32
C GLN A 181 8.93 -19.28 3.20
N ASP A 182 8.18 -19.68 4.23
CA ASP A 182 6.73 -19.54 4.37
C ASP A 182 6.30 -18.24 5.06
N GLN A 183 7.25 -17.33 5.27
CA GLN A 183 7.04 -16.02 5.85
C GLN A 183 7.75 -14.96 5.01
N MET A 184 7.26 -13.73 5.07
CA MET A 184 7.96 -12.55 4.58
C MET A 184 8.24 -11.57 5.71
N ASP A 185 9.23 -10.70 5.51
CA ASP A 185 9.52 -9.62 6.44
C ASP A 185 9.18 -8.26 5.81
N ILE A 186 8.48 -7.41 6.56
CA ILE A 186 8.32 -5.99 6.25
C ILE A 186 9.28 -5.18 7.11
N HIS A 187 10.12 -4.38 6.45
CA HIS A 187 10.99 -3.40 7.08
C HIS A 187 10.35 -2.02 7.01
N TYR A 188 9.68 -1.62 8.08
CA TYR A 188 9.08 -0.30 8.18
C TYR A 188 10.16 0.77 8.40
N ILE A 189 10.06 1.86 7.64
CA ILE A 189 10.83 3.09 7.79
C ILE A 189 9.83 4.22 8.06
N PHE A 190 9.77 4.69 9.30
CA PHE A 190 8.73 5.63 9.72
C PHE A 190 9.07 7.07 9.34
N THR A 191 8.19 7.70 8.57
CA THR A 191 8.35 9.08 8.09
C THR A 191 7.94 10.12 9.13
N ASP A 192 7.06 9.76 10.06
CA ASP A 192 6.45 10.64 11.07
C ASP A 192 6.80 10.27 12.53
N TRP A 193 7.82 9.42 12.73
CA TRP A 193 8.19 8.91 14.05
C TRP A 193 8.64 10.02 15.02
N LYS A 194 8.15 9.97 16.27
CA LYS A 194 8.47 10.96 17.32
C LYS A 194 9.12 10.29 18.55
N PRO A 195 10.34 10.72 18.95
CA PRO A 195 11.02 10.17 20.14
C PRO A 195 10.22 10.33 21.43
N ALA A 196 9.43 11.40 21.56
CA ALA A 196 8.63 11.65 22.75
C ALA A 196 7.52 10.59 22.92
N GLN A 197 6.85 10.20 21.83
CA GLN A 197 5.78 9.20 21.87
C GLN A 197 6.33 7.81 22.19
N ALA A 198 7.49 7.45 21.62
CA ALA A 198 8.16 6.19 21.90
C ALA A 198 8.52 5.99 23.39
N LYS A 199 8.65 7.07 24.18
CA LYS A 199 8.90 7.00 25.62
C LYS A 199 7.63 6.86 26.45
N THR A 200 6.49 7.29 25.94
CA THR A 200 5.24 7.41 26.72
C THR A 200 4.19 6.38 26.35
N ASP A 201 4.22 5.86 25.11
CA ASP A 201 3.23 4.92 24.59
C ASP A 201 3.91 3.58 24.26
N PRO A 202 3.68 2.52 25.07
CA PRO A 202 4.23 1.19 24.82
C PRO A 202 3.79 0.56 23.49
N SER A 203 2.69 1.03 22.89
CA SER A 203 2.19 0.54 21.60
C SER A 203 2.83 1.26 20.40
N TYR A 204 3.54 2.35 20.65
CA TYR A 204 4.25 3.11 19.63
C TYR A 204 5.59 2.44 19.27
N PRO A 205 6.03 2.48 18.00
CA PRO A 205 7.32 1.90 17.63
C PRO A 205 8.48 2.46 18.46
N PRO A 206 9.31 1.61 19.10
CA PRO A 206 10.41 2.09 19.96
C PRO A 206 11.54 2.73 19.15
N LYS A 207 11.62 2.44 17.85
CA LYS A 207 12.62 2.96 16.92
C LYS A 207 11.93 3.49 15.67
N ARG A 208 12.63 4.35 14.94
CA ARG A 208 12.20 4.87 13.63
C ARG A 208 12.09 3.80 12.53
N PHE A 209 12.57 2.60 12.80
CA PHE A 209 12.40 1.44 11.95
C PHE A 209 11.91 0.24 12.76
N HIS A 210 11.20 -0.66 12.11
CA HIS A 210 10.72 -1.89 12.75
C HIS A 210 10.64 -3.01 11.71
N LYS A 211 11.00 -4.23 12.13
CA LYS A 211 10.85 -5.43 11.32
C LYS A 211 9.69 -6.24 11.86
N GLN A 212 8.75 -6.61 10.98
CA GLN A 212 7.64 -7.49 11.32
C GLN A 212 7.57 -8.62 10.30
N SER A 213 7.37 -9.85 10.79
CA SER A 213 7.20 -11.03 9.92
C SER A 213 5.70 -11.34 9.74
N PHE A 214 5.34 -11.79 8.55
CA PHE A 214 3.99 -12.18 8.17
C PHE A 214 4.02 -13.60 7.58
N ASP A 215 3.11 -14.45 8.04
CA ASP A 215 2.90 -15.76 7.45
C ASP A 215 2.33 -15.61 6.04
N LEU A 216 2.85 -16.42 5.12
CA LEU A 216 2.38 -16.50 3.75
C LEU A 216 1.31 -17.59 3.63
N MET A 217 0.39 -17.37 2.70
CA MET A 217 -0.57 -18.38 2.27
C MET A 217 0.19 -19.56 1.65
N SER A 218 -0.43 -20.74 1.69
CA SER A 218 0.09 -21.87 0.92
C SER A 218 0.06 -21.58 -0.59
N LEU A 219 0.87 -22.31 -1.36
CA LEU A 219 0.87 -22.19 -2.83
C LEU A 219 -0.52 -22.44 -3.44
N MET A 220 -1.27 -23.39 -2.87
CA MET A 220 -2.62 -23.74 -3.33
C MET A 220 -3.64 -22.64 -3.02
N GLU A 221 -3.62 -22.08 -1.81
CA GLU A 221 -4.49 -20.97 -1.44
C GLU A 221 -4.18 -19.73 -2.28
N THR A 222 -2.89 -19.45 -2.50
CA THR A 222 -2.44 -18.33 -3.34
C THR A 222 -2.92 -18.48 -4.77
N GLU A 223 -2.74 -19.65 -5.38
CA GLU A 223 -3.22 -19.90 -6.75
C GLU A 223 -4.74 -19.74 -6.83
N SER A 224 -5.47 -20.25 -5.84
CA SER A 224 -6.93 -20.14 -5.76
C SER A 224 -7.37 -18.68 -5.66
N PHE A 225 -6.67 -17.86 -4.86
CA PHE A 225 -6.90 -16.41 -4.78
C PHE A 225 -6.70 -15.73 -6.14
N ILE A 226 -5.56 -15.97 -6.79
CA ILE A 226 -5.21 -15.38 -8.09
C ILE A 226 -6.27 -15.76 -9.13
N ARG A 227 -6.63 -17.05 -9.23
CA ARG A 227 -7.62 -17.55 -10.20
C ARG A 227 -8.99 -16.91 -9.98
N ARG A 228 -9.46 -16.82 -8.73
CA ARG A 228 -10.74 -16.15 -8.41
C ARG A 228 -10.70 -14.68 -8.80
N LYS A 229 -9.61 -13.96 -8.49
CA LYS A 229 -9.48 -12.55 -8.82
C LYS A 229 -9.48 -12.31 -10.33
N ILE A 230 -8.72 -13.10 -11.09
CA ILE A 230 -8.68 -13.05 -12.55
C ILE A 230 -10.06 -13.35 -13.15
N ALA A 231 -10.75 -14.38 -12.67
CA ALA A 231 -12.09 -14.71 -13.15
C ALA A 231 -13.08 -13.56 -12.96
N LEU A 232 -13.02 -12.87 -11.81
CA LEU A 232 -13.83 -11.67 -11.57
C LEU A 232 -13.45 -10.51 -12.50
N ILE A 233 -12.15 -10.28 -12.73
CA ILE A 233 -11.69 -9.26 -13.67
C ILE A 233 -12.23 -9.54 -15.08
N GLU A 234 -12.14 -10.78 -15.55
CA GLU A 234 -12.67 -11.19 -16.86
C GLU A 234 -14.19 -11.04 -16.94
N GLN A 235 -14.90 -11.48 -15.90
CA GLN A 235 -16.36 -11.39 -15.83
C GLN A 235 -16.84 -9.93 -15.95
N TYR A 236 -16.16 -9.00 -15.30
CA TYR A 236 -16.59 -7.60 -15.19
C TYR A 236 -15.88 -6.65 -16.16
N TRP A 237 -14.93 -7.13 -16.97
CA TRP A 237 -14.08 -6.30 -17.82
C TRP A 237 -14.89 -5.34 -18.71
N ASP A 238 -15.89 -5.88 -19.40
CA ASP A 238 -16.79 -5.15 -20.30
C ASP A 238 -18.17 -4.87 -19.68
N ALA A 239 -18.38 -5.24 -18.42
CA ALA A 239 -19.67 -5.05 -17.75
C ALA A 239 -19.96 -3.55 -17.51
N PRO A 240 -21.24 -3.12 -17.58
CA PRO A 240 -21.65 -1.80 -17.11
C PRO A 240 -21.14 -1.53 -15.69
N GLU A 241 -20.77 -0.28 -15.38
CA GLU A 241 -20.21 0.06 -14.06
C GLU A 241 -21.15 -0.34 -12.90
N ALA A 242 -22.47 -0.23 -13.11
CA ALA A 242 -23.47 -0.60 -12.12
C ALA A 242 -23.42 -2.10 -11.73
N ASP A 243 -22.92 -2.96 -12.62
CA ASP A 243 -22.82 -4.40 -12.39
C ASP A 243 -21.47 -4.78 -11.74
N ILE A 244 -20.47 -3.91 -11.79
CA ILE A 244 -19.18 -4.15 -11.13
C ILE A 244 -19.37 -3.99 -9.62
N PRO A 245 -18.95 -4.97 -8.80
CA PRO A 245 -19.04 -4.86 -7.34
C PRO A 245 -18.46 -3.55 -6.81
N GLU A 246 -19.17 -2.92 -5.89
CA GLU A 246 -18.70 -1.73 -5.18
C GLU A 246 -17.50 -2.04 -4.28
N CYS A 247 -16.65 -1.04 -4.07
CA CYS A 247 -15.58 -1.16 -3.09
C CYS A 247 -16.18 -1.24 -1.69
N ASP A 248 -15.74 -2.18 -0.86
CA ASP A 248 -16.19 -2.26 0.53
C ASP A 248 -15.50 -1.24 1.45
N ASP A 249 -15.92 -1.14 2.71
CA ASP A 249 -15.37 -0.18 3.67
C ASP A 249 -13.87 -0.36 3.93
N SER A 250 -13.38 -1.61 3.85
CA SER A 250 -11.96 -1.91 4.00
C SER A 250 -11.15 -1.44 2.78
N GLU A 251 -11.72 -1.60 1.58
CA GLU A 251 -11.14 -1.13 0.32
C GLU A 251 -11.18 0.40 0.21
N LEU A 252 -12.19 1.03 0.81
CA LEU A 252 -12.38 2.48 0.86
C LEU A 252 -11.53 3.17 1.94
N TRP A 253 -10.90 2.41 2.83
CA TRP A 253 -10.23 2.90 4.04
C TRP A 253 -11.17 3.76 4.89
N ARG A 254 -12.39 3.27 5.11
CA ARG A 254 -13.38 3.98 5.90
C ARG A 254 -12.97 4.01 7.37
N SER A 255 -12.95 5.19 7.97
CA SER A 255 -12.74 5.32 9.42
C SER A 255 -13.98 4.85 10.19
N GLU A 256 -13.83 4.52 11.46
CA GLU A 256 -14.99 4.32 12.34
C GLU A 256 -15.88 5.58 12.42
N PRO A 257 -17.19 5.43 12.65
CA PRO A 257 -18.08 6.56 12.88
C PRO A 257 -17.73 7.30 14.19
N VAL A 258 -18.09 8.58 14.24
CA VAL A 258 -17.90 9.42 15.43
C VAL A 258 -19.26 9.88 15.93
N PHE A 259 -19.52 9.67 17.22
CA PHE A 259 -20.74 10.10 17.87
C PHE A 259 -20.53 11.46 18.51
N LYS A 260 -21.19 12.49 17.98
CA LYS A 260 -21.04 13.88 18.39
C LYS A 260 -22.21 14.29 19.28
N TYR A 261 -21.93 14.64 20.53
CA TYR A 261 -22.90 15.20 21.45
C TYR A 261 -22.96 16.72 21.33
N TYR A 262 -24.16 17.27 21.27
CA TYR A 262 -24.46 18.70 21.21
C TYR A 262 -25.38 19.06 22.37
N LYS A 263 -24.89 19.87 23.31
CA LYS A 263 -25.70 20.33 24.44
C LYS A 263 -26.90 21.19 24.02
N ASN A 264 -26.73 22.00 22.97
CA ASN A 264 -27.82 22.77 22.37
C ASN A 264 -28.18 22.16 20.99
N PRO A 265 -29.38 21.57 20.83
CA PRO A 265 -29.82 20.97 19.57
C PRO A 265 -29.84 21.95 18.38
N ASP A 266 -30.03 23.24 18.63
CA ASP A 266 -30.13 24.28 17.61
C ASP A 266 -28.76 24.81 17.15
N LYS A 267 -27.67 24.44 17.83
CA LYS A 267 -26.30 24.88 17.52
C LYS A 267 -25.39 23.69 17.22
N THR A 268 -25.47 23.15 16.01
CA THR A 268 -24.70 21.95 15.61
C THR A 268 -23.42 22.22 14.84
N ALA A 269 -22.95 23.47 14.78
CA ALA A 269 -21.71 23.83 14.09
C ALA A 269 -20.46 23.23 14.77
N ARG A 270 -20.45 23.14 16.10
CA ARG A 270 -19.37 22.53 16.89
C ARG A 270 -19.95 21.63 17.96
N SER A 271 -19.49 20.39 18.01
CA SER A 271 -19.89 19.45 19.06
C SER A 271 -19.32 19.85 20.41
N THR A 272 -20.06 19.53 21.46
CA THR A 272 -19.61 19.71 22.85
C THR A 272 -18.56 18.64 23.19
N LYS A 273 -18.81 17.39 22.77
CA LYS A 273 -17.89 16.25 22.96
C LYS A 273 -18.12 15.20 21.88
N ASN A 274 -17.07 14.46 21.54
CA ASN A 274 -17.10 13.36 20.59
C ASN A 274 -16.80 12.04 21.31
N PHE A 275 -17.38 10.96 20.82
CA PHE A 275 -17.23 9.61 21.35
C PHE A 275 -17.00 8.64 20.20
N THR A 276 -16.33 7.53 20.52
CA THR A 276 -16.08 6.42 19.59
C THR A 276 -17.20 5.40 19.59
N THR A 277 -18.05 5.38 20.61
CA THR A 277 -19.18 4.45 20.70
C THR A 277 -20.49 5.16 21.02
N LYS A 278 -21.59 4.62 20.47
CA LYS A 278 -22.95 5.11 20.74
C LYS A 278 -23.29 5.05 22.24
N PRO A 279 -23.04 3.94 22.97
CA PRO A 279 -23.36 3.87 24.40
C PRO A 279 -22.67 4.94 25.24
N GLU A 280 -21.39 5.23 24.99
CA GLU A 280 -20.68 6.29 25.72
C GLU A 280 -21.28 7.68 25.49
N ALA A 281 -21.67 7.97 24.24
CA ALA A 281 -22.29 9.25 23.92
C ALA A 281 -23.63 9.46 24.66
N TYR A 282 -24.46 8.41 24.73
CA TYR A 282 -25.74 8.46 25.43
C TYR A 282 -25.57 8.42 26.96
N ALA A 283 -24.58 7.69 27.48
CA ALA A 283 -24.24 7.73 28.90
C ALA A 283 -23.83 9.16 29.32
N PHE A 284 -22.99 9.82 28.52
CA PHE A 284 -22.65 11.22 28.76
C PHE A 284 -23.86 12.15 28.66
N MET A 285 -24.75 11.95 27.69
CA MET A 285 -26.00 12.73 27.60
C MET A 285 -26.86 12.56 28.87
N ALA A 286 -26.93 11.35 29.43
CA ALA A 286 -27.64 11.08 30.68
C ALA A 286 -26.98 11.81 31.88
N GLU A 287 -25.65 11.80 31.97
CA GLU A 287 -24.90 12.59 32.98
C GLU A 287 -25.15 14.10 32.85
N GLN A 288 -25.42 14.58 31.64
CA GLN A 288 -25.78 15.98 31.37
C GLN A 288 -27.29 16.26 31.58
N GLY A 289 -28.02 15.36 32.24
CA GLY A 289 -29.44 15.53 32.56
C GLY A 289 -30.38 15.26 31.38
N ASN A 290 -29.95 14.45 30.41
CA ASN A 290 -30.68 14.16 29.17
C ASN A 290 -31.00 15.40 28.31
N VAL A 291 -30.19 16.45 28.44
CA VAL A 291 -30.30 17.66 27.62
C VAL A 291 -29.46 17.50 26.36
N GLY A 292 -29.95 18.00 25.22
CA GLY A 292 -29.19 18.02 23.96
C GLY A 292 -29.52 16.85 23.03
N ILE A 293 -28.62 16.59 22.07
CA ILE A 293 -28.74 15.51 21.10
C ILE A 293 -27.39 14.85 20.83
N VAL A 294 -27.42 13.56 20.46
CA VAL A 294 -26.27 12.84 19.90
C VAL A 294 -26.52 12.64 18.40
N LYS A 295 -25.59 13.11 17.57
CA LYS A 295 -25.58 12.82 16.13
C LYS A 295 -24.46 11.85 15.81
N GLU A 296 -24.79 10.78 15.13
CA GLU A 296 -23.80 9.90 14.51
C GLU A 296 -23.28 10.56 13.23
N VAL A 297 -21.96 10.62 13.10
CA VAL A 297 -21.29 11.07 11.89
C VAL A 297 -20.59 9.86 11.29
N SER A 298 -21.02 9.48 10.09
CA SER A 298 -20.44 8.35 9.35
C SER A 298 -18.93 8.50 9.22
N GLY A 299 -18.27 7.34 9.17
CA GLY A 299 -16.86 7.23 8.86
C GLY A 299 -16.47 7.91 7.56
N GLN A 300 -15.30 8.52 7.51
CA GLN A 300 -14.79 9.15 6.29
C GLN A 300 -13.99 8.13 5.46
N VAL A 301 -14.17 8.16 4.15
CA VAL A 301 -13.40 7.33 3.21
C VAL A 301 -12.21 8.11 2.68
N THR A 302 -11.08 7.42 2.47
CA THR A 302 -9.82 8.07 2.04
C THR A 302 -9.26 7.48 0.75
N ALA A 303 -9.50 6.20 0.46
CA ALA A 303 -8.90 5.51 -0.69
C ALA A 303 -9.28 6.16 -2.04
N CYS A 304 -10.51 6.66 -2.16
CA CYS A 304 -10.99 7.29 -3.40
C CYS A 304 -10.10 8.46 -3.86
N LYS A 305 -9.50 9.23 -2.94
CA LYS A 305 -8.61 10.37 -3.27
C LYS A 305 -7.39 9.97 -4.10
N TYR A 306 -6.98 8.71 -3.98
CA TYR A 306 -5.81 8.14 -4.65
C TYR A 306 -6.20 7.16 -5.76
N CYS A 307 -7.48 7.10 -6.12
CA CYS A 307 -7.99 6.12 -7.06
C CYS A 307 -7.88 6.65 -8.51
N PRO A 308 -7.23 5.94 -9.44
CA PRO A 308 -7.17 6.35 -10.84
C PRO A 308 -8.55 6.36 -11.52
N ALA A 309 -9.54 5.64 -10.99
CA ALA A 309 -10.91 5.64 -11.48
C ALA A 309 -11.75 6.83 -10.96
N PHE A 310 -11.14 7.79 -10.24
CA PHE A 310 -11.87 8.81 -9.50
C PHE A 310 -12.88 9.56 -10.40
N ILE A 311 -12.48 10.01 -11.58
CA ILE A 311 -13.36 10.84 -12.41
C ILE A 311 -14.58 10.11 -13.00
N THR A 312 -14.57 8.78 -13.07
CA THR A 312 -15.63 7.98 -13.72
C THR A 312 -16.38 7.05 -12.77
N CYS A 313 -16.06 7.04 -11.48
CA CYS A 313 -16.67 6.11 -10.52
C CYS A 313 -17.91 6.72 -9.84
N ALA A 314 -19.09 6.19 -10.15
CA ALA A 314 -20.37 6.61 -9.56
C ALA A 314 -20.48 6.29 -8.06
N GLN A 315 -19.78 5.27 -7.56
CA GLN A 315 -19.70 5.01 -6.13
C GLN A 315 -19.03 6.20 -5.41
N LYS A 316 -17.94 6.73 -5.97
CA LYS A 316 -17.29 7.93 -5.43
C LYS A 316 -18.26 9.10 -5.42
N ASP A 317 -19.03 9.31 -6.48
CA ASP A 317 -20.00 10.42 -6.53
C ASP A 317 -21.06 10.31 -5.43
N ARG A 318 -21.56 9.10 -5.17
CA ARG A 318 -22.46 8.83 -4.04
C ARG A 318 -21.79 9.13 -2.70
N LEU A 319 -20.53 8.73 -2.51
CA LEU A 319 -19.78 8.99 -1.27
C LEU A 319 -19.55 10.48 -1.03
N VAL A 320 -19.27 11.27 -2.08
CA VAL A 320 -19.16 12.74 -1.99
C VAL A 320 -20.52 13.34 -1.63
N ALA A 321 -21.60 12.93 -2.31
CA ALA A 321 -22.94 13.43 -2.06
C ALA A 321 -23.45 13.11 -0.64
N ALA A 322 -23.07 11.95 -0.10
CA ALA A 322 -23.39 11.54 1.27
C ALA A 322 -22.56 12.28 2.33
N GLY A 323 -21.49 12.98 1.93
CA GLY A 323 -20.53 13.61 2.86
C GLY A 323 -19.55 12.61 3.49
N ASP A 324 -19.50 11.38 3.00
CA ASP A 324 -18.59 10.33 3.43
C ASP A 324 -17.17 10.53 2.86
N LEU A 325 -17.07 11.17 1.69
CA LEU A 325 -15.82 11.60 1.08
C LEU A 325 -15.76 13.13 1.02
N VAL A 326 -14.94 13.72 1.91
CA VAL A 326 -14.59 15.14 1.84
C VAL A 326 -13.36 15.29 0.96
N LEU A 327 -13.45 16.04 -0.14
CA LEU A 327 -12.34 16.25 -1.09
C LEU A 327 -11.29 17.22 -0.54
#